data_AF-A0A9C9GJG6-F1
#
_entry.id   AF-A0A9C9GJG6-F1
#
_cell.length_a   1.000
_cell.length_b   1.000
_cell.length_c   1.000
_cell.angle_alpha   90.00
_cell.angle_beta   90.00
_cell.angle_gamma   90.00
#
_symmetry.space_group_name_H-M   'P 1'
#
loop_
_entity.id
_entity.type
_entity.pdbx_description
1 polymer ?
#
loop_
_entity_poly.entity_id
_entity_poly.type
_entity_poly.pdbx_seq_one_letter_code
_entity_poly.pdbx_strand_id
1 'polypeptide(L)'
;MKNTVNKICNHICNHVIKLGSTCLLLGISYSASVVASDFPEEGNFSNGSKVWAENCNRCHNMRGPKELRDDQWITTSFHMRLRAGLTGQETRDVITFLKASNTKMVSSGSMQVAAVISKGETAKETYNKTCVACHGASGKGAFPGTPDFTSSSGALSKSDDVLIGHITNGFQSAGSPMAMPPRGGNPNLSDADVKAVLAYIRETFGK
;
A
#
# COMPACT_ATOMS: atom_id res chain seq x y z
N MET A 1 61.51 -26.75 -6.20
CA MET A 1 60.28 -26.17 -5.62
C MET A 1 59.03 -27.05 -5.87
N LYS A 2 59.09 -28.38 -5.64
CA LYS A 2 57.95 -29.29 -5.82
C LYS A 2 57.64 -30.17 -4.59
N ASN A 3 58.48 -30.14 -3.54
CA ASN A 3 58.36 -31.03 -2.37
C ASN A 3 57.81 -30.39 -1.09
N THR A 4 57.47 -29.09 -1.11
CA THR A 4 56.86 -28.40 0.06
C THR A 4 55.33 -28.32 -0.05
N VAL A 5 54.77 -28.40 -1.26
CA VAL A 5 53.31 -28.30 -1.50
C VAL A 5 52.58 -29.60 -1.12
N ASN A 6 53.19 -30.77 -1.31
CA ASN A 6 52.59 -32.07 -0.97
C ASN A 6 52.47 -32.35 0.54
N LYS A 7 53.26 -31.69 1.40
CA LYS A 7 53.20 -31.90 2.85
C LYS A 7 52.04 -31.12 3.52
N ILE A 8 51.60 -30.02 2.91
CA ILE A 8 50.48 -29.21 3.41
C ILE A 8 49.14 -29.85 3.00
N CYS A 9 49.06 -30.45 1.80
CA CYS A 9 47.84 -31.12 1.32
C CYS A 9 47.45 -32.35 2.17
N ASN A 10 48.43 -33.14 2.63
CA ASN A 10 48.15 -34.34 3.44
C ASN A 10 47.82 -34.06 4.91
N HIS A 11 48.21 -32.90 5.46
CA HIS A 11 47.92 -32.56 6.86
C HIS A 11 46.53 -31.95 7.05
N ILE A 12 45.98 -31.33 6.00
CA ILE A 12 44.62 -30.77 5.99
C ILE A 12 43.58 -31.88 5.76
N CYS A 13 43.90 -32.89 4.94
CA CYS A 13 42.99 -34.00 4.64
C CYS A 13 42.70 -34.89 5.87
N ASN A 14 43.68 -35.08 6.78
CA ASN A 14 43.50 -35.94 7.97
C ASN A 14 42.76 -35.28 9.14
N HIS A 15 42.59 -33.95 9.15
CA HIS A 15 41.82 -33.26 10.20
C HIS A 15 40.32 -33.17 9.92
N VAL A 16 39.90 -33.30 8.65
CA VAL A 16 38.49 -33.35 8.26
C VAL A 16 37.87 -34.72 8.56
N ILE A 17 38.69 -35.79 8.64
CA ILE A 17 38.22 -37.18 8.80
C ILE A 17 37.95 -37.55 10.27
N LYS A 18 38.48 -36.83 11.26
CA LYS A 18 38.31 -37.15 12.70
C LYS A 18 37.21 -36.39 13.45
N LEU A 19 36.43 -35.55 12.78
CA LEU A 19 35.16 -35.01 13.33
C LEU A 19 33.92 -35.74 12.76
N GLY A 20 34.10 -36.94 12.23
CA GLY A 20 33.03 -37.87 11.88
C GLY A 20 32.71 -38.82 13.03
N SER A 21 32.13 -38.34 14.12
CA SER A 21 31.34 -39.17 15.04
C SER A 21 30.52 -38.32 16.00
N THR A 22 29.26 -38.70 16.14
CA THR A 22 28.23 -38.16 17.05
C THR A 22 27.68 -36.76 16.77
N CYS A 23 26.93 -36.63 15.67
CA CYS A 23 25.64 -35.94 15.72
C CYS A 23 24.73 -36.47 14.61
N LEU A 24 23.89 -37.44 14.96
CA LEU A 24 22.80 -37.94 14.12
C LEU A 24 21.69 -36.87 14.13
N LEU A 25 21.84 -35.81 13.34
CA LEU A 25 20.77 -34.86 13.07
C LEU A 25 20.19 -35.19 11.70
N LEU A 26 18.89 -35.48 11.69
CA LEU A 26 18.05 -35.61 10.51
C LEU A 26 18.37 -34.50 9.51
N GLY A 27 19.07 -34.88 8.44
CA GLY A 27 19.22 -34.06 7.24
C GLY A 27 17.87 -34.02 6.53
N ILE A 28 16.93 -33.24 7.06
CA ILE A 28 15.78 -32.77 6.28
C ILE A 28 16.39 -31.88 5.22
N SER A 29 16.55 -32.43 4.02
CA SER A 29 16.76 -31.65 2.82
C SER A 29 15.54 -30.73 2.71
N TYR A 30 15.65 -29.50 3.24
CA TYR A 30 14.72 -28.44 2.90
C TYR A 30 14.99 -28.13 1.43
N SER A 31 14.26 -28.82 0.55
CA SER A 31 14.02 -28.36 -0.80
C SER A 31 13.32 -27.03 -0.66
N ALA A 32 14.09 -25.93 -0.62
CA ALA A 32 13.54 -24.62 -0.86
C ALA A 32 12.95 -24.68 -2.28
N SER A 33 11.64 -24.86 -2.33
CA SER A 33 10.90 -24.72 -3.57
C SER A 33 11.09 -23.27 -3.97
N VAL A 34 11.99 -23.03 -4.92
CA VAL A 34 12.03 -21.79 -5.69
C VAL A 34 10.76 -21.79 -6.53
N VAL A 35 9.66 -21.41 -5.89
CA VAL A 35 8.50 -20.90 -6.61
C VAL A 35 8.97 -19.56 -7.16
N ALA A 36 9.36 -19.54 -8.43
CA ALA A 36 9.36 -18.29 -9.17
C ALA A 36 7.91 -17.81 -9.10
N SER A 37 7.65 -16.79 -8.28
CA SER A 37 6.36 -16.11 -8.33
C SER A 37 6.27 -15.52 -9.73
N ASP A 38 5.49 -16.14 -10.61
CA ASP A 38 5.28 -15.68 -12.00
C ASP A 38 4.69 -14.26 -12.05
N PHE A 39 4.27 -13.73 -10.91
CA PHE A 39 3.89 -12.35 -10.71
C PHE A 39 4.84 -11.63 -9.75
N PRO A 40 5.29 -10.41 -10.09
CA PRO A 40 6.02 -9.59 -9.14
C PRO A 40 5.12 -9.25 -7.94
N GLU A 41 5.73 -9.17 -6.76
CA GLU A 41 5.08 -8.80 -5.49
C GLU A 41 4.20 -7.55 -5.65
N GLU A 42 3.00 -7.55 -5.05
CA GLU A 42 2.13 -6.38 -5.07
C GLU A 42 2.80 -5.17 -4.40
N GLY A 43 2.66 -3.99 -5.02
CA GLY A 43 3.21 -2.76 -4.46
C GLY A 43 2.40 -2.22 -3.28
N ASN A 44 2.94 -1.22 -2.59
CA ASN A 44 2.30 -0.55 -1.48
C ASN A 44 1.33 0.54 -1.97
N PHE A 45 0.05 0.44 -1.57
CA PHE A 45 -1.00 1.39 -1.95
C PHE A 45 -0.68 2.86 -1.58
N SER A 46 -0.21 3.09 -0.35
CA SER A 46 0.05 4.43 0.19
C SER A 46 1.22 5.09 -0.57
N ASN A 47 2.31 4.35 -0.76
CA ASN A 47 3.43 4.81 -1.60
C ASN A 47 2.98 5.07 -3.04
N GLY A 48 2.12 4.20 -3.59
CA GLY A 48 1.60 4.33 -4.95
C GLY A 48 0.82 5.61 -5.16
N SER A 49 -0.05 5.95 -4.19
CA SER A 49 -0.80 7.20 -4.19
C SER A 49 0.12 8.42 -4.17
N LYS A 50 1.22 8.36 -3.40
CA LYS A 50 2.23 9.42 -3.32
C LYS A 50 3.06 9.56 -4.60
N VAL A 51 3.53 8.45 -5.17
CA VAL A 51 4.27 8.47 -6.43
C VAL A 51 3.39 9.02 -7.55
N TRP A 52 2.13 8.58 -7.61
CA TRP A 52 1.16 9.04 -8.60
C TRP A 52 0.94 10.56 -8.54
N ALA A 53 0.65 11.01 -7.33
CA ALA A 53 0.50 12.40 -6.94
C ALA A 53 1.64 13.33 -7.38
N GLU A 54 2.87 12.93 -7.09
CA GLU A 54 4.05 13.79 -7.24
C GLU A 54 4.61 13.81 -8.66
N ASN A 55 4.25 12.84 -9.50
CA ASN A 55 4.91 12.61 -10.78
C ASN A 55 3.98 12.68 -12.00
N CYS A 56 2.70 12.34 -11.85
CA CYS A 56 1.87 12.03 -13.02
C CYS A 56 1.22 13.25 -13.68
N ASN A 57 1.07 14.37 -12.97
CA ASN A 57 0.56 15.61 -13.60
C ASN A 57 1.61 16.34 -14.46
N ARG A 58 2.88 15.94 -14.38
CA ARG A 58 4.01 16.67 -14.99
C ARG A 58 3.97 16.68 -16.52
N CYS A 59 3.34 15.67 -17.12
CA CYS A 59 3.30 15.49 -18.57
C CYS A 59 1.89 15.57 -19.16
N HIS A 60 0.88 15.16 -18.41
CA HIS A 60 -0.53 15.20 -18.81
C HIS A 60 -1.40 15.42 -17.57
N ASN A 61 -2.67 15.77 -17.77
CA ASN A 61 -3.61 15.84 -16.64
C ASN A 61 -3.70 14.48 -15.96
N MET A 62 -3.73 14.50 -14.62
CA MET A 62 -3.83 13.29 -13.84
C MET A 62 -5.06 12.50 -14.27
N ARG A 63 -4.86 11.27 -14.75
CA ARG A 63 -5.93 10.42 -15.24
C ARG A 63 -6.62 9.71 -14.08
N GLY A 64 -7.94 9.56 -14.19
CA GLY A 64 -8.74 8.89 -13.18
C GLY A 64 -8.65 7.36 -13.29
N PRO A 65 -8.61 6.62 -12.17
CA PRO A 65 -8.50 5.16 -12.17
C PRO A 65 -9.61 4.44 -12.96
N LYS A 66 -10.78 5.05 -13.09
CA LYS A 66 -11.93 4.50 -13.82
C LYS A 66 -11.86 4.65 -15.33
N GLU A 67 -10.88 5.38 -15.86
CA GLU A 67 -10.76 5.59 -17.30
C GLU A 67 -10.19 4.37 -18.04
N LEU A 68 -9.58 3.43 -17.33
CA LEU A 68 -9.02 2.21 -17.90
C LEU A 68 -9.40 1.00 -17.02
N ARG A 69 -9.39 -0.18 -17.62
CA ARG A 69 -9.48 -1.46 -16.90
C ARG A 69 -8.15 -1.77 -16.20
N ASP A 70 -8.18 -2.61 -15.18
CA ASP A 70 -7.00 -2.98 -14.40
C ASP A 70 -5.87 -3.58 -15.25
N ASP A 71 -6.19 -4.38 -16.27
CA ASP A 71 -5.20 -4.92 -17.21
C ASP A 71 -4.54 -3.83 -18.06
N GLN A 72 -5.32 -2.82 -18.46
CA GLN A 72 -4.82 -1.69 -19.24
C GLN A 72 -3.95 -0.75 -18.40
N TRP A 73 -4.23 -0.64 -17.09
CA TRP A 73 -3.39 0.11 -16.17
C TRP A 73 -2.00 -0.49 -15.99
N ILE A 74 -1.86 -1.82 -16.07
CA ILE A 74 -0.55 -2.48 -16.01
C ILE A 74 0.32 -2.03 -17.20
N THR A 75 -0.18 -2.16 -18.42
CA THR A 75 0.54 -1.74 -19.65
C THR A 75 0.82 -0.24 -19.66
N THR A 76 -0.18 0.57 -19.29
CA THR A 76 -0.04 2.03 -19.24
C THR A 76 1.01 2.46 -18.21
N SER A 77 1.09 1.77 -17.07
CA SER A 77 2.09 2.07 -16.03
C SER A 77 3.51 1.75 -16.46
N PHE A 78 3.73 0.76 -17.34
CA PHE A 78 5.05 0.55 -17.93
C PHE A 78 5.48 1.69 -18.87
N HIS A 79 4.55 2.28 -19.61
CA HIS A 79 4.82 3.50 -20.38
C HIS A 79 5.20 4.66 -19.45
N MET A 80 4.42 4.87 -18.39
CA MET A 80 4.68 5.93 -17.39
C MET A 80 5.99 5.71 -16.66
N ARG A 81 6.37 4.46 -16.38
CA ARG A 81 7.65 4.10 -15.75
C ARG A 81 8.83 4.68 -16.54
N LEU A 82 8.89 4.42 -17.84
CA LEU A 82 9.98 4.91 -18.68
C LEU A 82 9.94 6.43 -18.85
N ARG A 83 8.75 7.02 -19.00
CA ARG A 83 8.59 8.46 -19.24
C ARG A 83 8.83 9.32 -18.00
N ALA A 84 8.41 8.85 -16.83
CA ALA A 84 8.57 9.55 -15.56
C ALA A 84 9.82 9.10 -14.77
N GLY A 85 10.59 8.15 -15.29
CA GLY A 85 11.83 7.65 -14.66
C GLY A 85 11.59 6.85 -13.38
N LEU A 86 10.46 6.14 -13.27
CA LEU A 86 10.10 5.38 -12.06
C LEU A 86 10.93 4.10 -11.93
N THR A 87 11.24 3.75 -10.69
CA THR A 87 11.78 2.44 -10.33
C THR A 87 10.73 1.34 -10.53
N GLY A 88 11.19 0.08 -10.50
CA GLY A 88 10.29 -1.07 -10.57
C GLY A 88 9.31 -1.12 -9.39
N GLN A 89 9.75 -0.75 -8.18
CA GLN A 89 8.89 -0.74 -7.00
C GLN A 89 7.84 0.37 -7.09
N GLU A 90 8.24 1.59 -7.42
CA GLU A 90 7.32 2.73 -7.58
C GLU A 90 6.24 2.44 -8.64
N THR A 91 6.62 1.75 -9.72
CA THR A 91 5.66 1.33 -10.75
C THR A 91 4.64 0.33 -10.20
N ARG A 92 5.07 -0.64 -9.39
CA ARG A 92 4.17 -1.60 -8.76
C ARG A 92 3.26 -0.93 -7.74
N ASP A 93 3.80 -0.02 -6.95
CA ASP A 93 3.04 0.78 -5.98
C ASP A 93 1.92 1.56 -6.69
N VAL A 94 2.23 2.23 -7.80
CA VAL A 94 1.26 2.95 -8.65
C VAL A 94 0.19 2.00 -9.23
N ILE A 95 0.59 0.83 -9.74
CA ILE A 95 -0.35 -0.16 -10.27
C ILE A 95 -1.32 -0.63 -9.17
N THR A 96 -0.80 -0.97 -7.98
CA THR A 96 -1.64 -1.37 -6.84
C THR A 96 -2.63 -0.27 -6.49
N PHE A 97 -2.15 0.97 -6.41
CA PHE A 97 -2.98 2.14 -6.11
C PHE A 97 -4.12 2.34 -7.13
N LEU A 98 -3.81 2.31 -8.43
CA LEU A 98 -4.78 2.52 -9.50
C LEU A 98 -5.83 1.41 -9.54
N LYS A 99 -5.42 0.14 -9.41
CA LYS A 99 -6.35 -1.00 -9.39
C LYS A 99 -7.28 -0.94 -8.21
N ALA A 100 -6.76 -0.74 -6.99
CA ALA A 100 -7.58 -0.63 -5.79
C ALA A 100 -8.59 0.53 -5.89
N SER A 101 -8.18 1.66 -6.48
CA SER A 101 -9.03 2.83 -6.68
C SER A 101 -10.05 2.68 -7.82
N ASN A 102 -9.92 1.65 -8.67
CA ASN A 102 -10.85 1.33 -9.74
C ASN A 102 -12.04 0.48 -9.26
N THR A 103 -11.92 -0.18 -8.11
CA THR A 103 -12.96 -1.10 -7.61
C THR A 103 -14.05 -0.41 -6.77
N LYS A 104 -15.29 -0.90 -6.86
CA LYS A 104 -16.30 -0.77 -5.80
C LYS A 104 -16.34 -2.10 -5.06
N MET A 105 -15.78 -2.20 -3.85
CA MET A 105 -15.79 -3.46 -3.12
C MET A 105 -17.16 -3.74 -2.50
N VAL A 106 -17.71 -4.92 -2.77
CA VAL A 106 -18.95 -5.45 -2.20
C VAL A 106 -18.70 -5.89 -0.76
N SER A 107 -19.63 -5.51 0.13
CA SER A 107 -19.63 -5.76 1.57
C SER A 107 -19.72 -7.25 1.93
N SER A 108 -18.94 -7.66 2.94
CA SER A 108 -19.23 -8.85 3.75
C SER A 108 -19.45 -8.43 5.21
N GLY A 109 -20.71 -8.56 5.65
CA GLY A 109 -21.07 -9.15 6.95
C GLY A 109 -20.85 -8.33 8.22
N SER A 110 -21.92 -7.66 8.66
CA SER A 110 -22.11 -6.98 9.94
C SER A 110 -22.03 -7.88 11.19
N MET A 111 -21.41 -7.37 12.27
CA MET A 111 -21.83 -7.57 13.67
C MET A 111 -21.39 -6.37 14.53
N GLN A 112 -22.24 -6.02 15.51
CA GLN A 112 -22.31 -4.75 16.23
C GLN A 112 -21.32 -4.57 17.40
N VAL A 113 -20.97 -3.28 17.60
CA VAL A 113 -20.61 -2.52 18.82
C VAL A 113 -19.65 -3.18 19.83
N ALA A 114 -18.36 -2.91 19.63
CA ALA A 114 -17.53 -2.20 20.60
C ALA A 114 -16.39 -1.53 19.81
N ALA A 115 -15.93 -0.36 20.25
CA ALA A 115 -14.79 0.32 19.66
C ALA A 115 -13.54 -0.56 19.79
N VAL A 116 -13.28 -1.35 18.76
CA VAL A 116 -11.99 -1.97 18.51
C VAL A 116 -11.59 -1.54 17.11
N ILE A 117 -11.00 -0.34 17.08
CA ILE A 117 -9.68 -0.11 16.49
C ILE A 117 -9.13 -1.41 15.86
N SER A 118 -8.89 -1.41 14.56
CA SER A 118 -8.17 -2.42 13.80
C SER A 118 -6.96 -2.85 14.62
N LYS A 119 -7.13 -3.96 15.33
CA LYS A 119 -6.26 -4.57 16.35
C LYS A 119 -4.97 -3.76 16.63
N GLY A 120 -5.10 -2.65 17.37
CA GLY A 120 -3.99 -1.89 17.96
C GLY A 120 -3.65 -0.50 17.38
N GLU A 121 -4.20 -0.06 16.25
CA GLU A 121 -3.85 1.24 15.64
C GLU A 121 -4.81 2.39 15.99
N THR A 122 -4.31 3.48 16.57
CA THR A 122 -5.13 4.67 16.85
C THR A 122 -5.72 5.28 15.58
N ALA A 123 -6.87 5.98 15.69
CA ALA A 123 -7.49 6.68 14.55
C ALA A 123 -6.54 7.66 13.84
N LYS A 124 -5.64 8.29 14.60
CA LYS A 124 -4.56 9.14 14.06
C LYS A 124 -3.57 8.33 13.22
N GLU A 125 -3.16 7.15 13.68
CA GLU A 125 -2.27 6.27 12.91
C GLU A 125 -2.94 5.77 11.65
N THR A 126 -4.21 5.37 11.73
CA THR A 126 -4.99 4.97 10.55
C THR A 126 -5.07 6.11 9.52
N TYR A 127 -5.35 7.34 9.97
CA TYR A 127 -5.32 8.52 9.10
C TYR A 127 -3.93 8.72 8.47
N ASN A 128 -2.87 8.66 9.27
CA ASN A 128 -1.49 8.85 8.82
C ASN A 128 -1.00 7.75 7.87
N LYS A 129 -1.52 6.53 7.95
CA LYS A 129 -1.12 5.42 7.08
C LYS A 129 -1.92 5.38 5.79
N THR A 130 -3.22 5.68 5.86
CA THR A 130 -4.18 5.43 4.78
C THR A 130 -4.66 6.72 4.10
N CYS A 131 -4.95 7.76 4.88
CA CYS A 131 -5.70 8.93 4.39
C CYS A 131 -4.78 10.11 4.04
N VAL A 132 -3.67 10.26 4.77
CA VAL A 132 -2.81 11.45 4.71
C VAL A 132 -2.17 11.65 3.34
N ALA A 133 -1.95 10.59 2.57
CA ALA A 133 -1.34 10.69 1.26
C ALA A 133 -2.16 11.56 0.30
N CYS A 134 -3.49 11.53 0.43
CA CYS A 134 -4.41 12.35 -0.36
C CYS A 134 -4.94 13.57 0.39
N HIS A 135 -5.26 13.43 1.68
CA HIS A 135 -5.87 14.51 2.47
C HIS A 135 -4.85 15.45 3.14
N GLY A 136 -3.57 15.06 3.15
CA GLY A 136 -2.48 15.84 3.71
C GLY A 136 -2.47 15.84 5.24
N ALA A 137 -1.29 16.12 5.83
CA ALA A 137 -1.16 16.24 7.28
C ALA A 137 -1.91 17.47 7.84
N SER A 138 -2.13 18.49 7.01
CA SER A 138 -2.88 19.70 7.35
C SER A 138 -4.39 19.57 7.12
N GLY A 139 -4.87 18.47 6.53
CA GLY A 139 -6.28 18.29 6.18
C GLY A 139 -6.77 19.15 5.01
N LYS A 140 -5.89 19.93 4.36
CA LYS A 140 -6.24 20.82 3.24
C LYS A 140 -6.37 20.12 1.88
N GLY A 141 -6.04 18.83 1.82
CA GLY A 141 -5.91 18.09 0.57
C GLY A 141 -4.54 18.27 -0.10
N ALA A 142 -4.04 17.20 -0.70
CA ALA A 142 -2.79 17.18 -1.46
C ALA A 142 -3.02 17.29 -2.98
N PHE A 143 -4.26 17.08 -3.47
CA PHE A 143 -4.59 17.06 -4.90
C PHE A 143 -5.80 17.93 -5.24
N PRO A 144 -5.88 18.48 -6.46
CA PRO A 144 -7.09 19.12 -6.96
C PRO A 144 -8.31 18.19 -6.83
N GLY A 145 -9.37 18.68 -6.19
CA GLY A 145 -10.60 17.92 -5.96
C GLY A 145 -10.64 17.14 -4.64
N THR A 146 -9.53 17.05 -3.90
CA THR A 146 -9.56 16.60 -2.50
C THR A 146 -10.16 17.70 -1.62
N PRO A 147 -11.10 17.37 -0.72
CA PRO A 147 -11.71 18.39 0.14
C PRO A 147 -10.71 18.99 1.14
N ASP A 148 -10.88 20.29 1.40
CA ASP A 148 -10.26 20.98 2.54
C ASP A 148 -11.15 20.80 3.78
N PHE A 149 -10.63 20.06 4.76
CA PHE A 149 -11.30 19.80 6.03
C PHE A 149 -11.23 20.97 7.01
N THR A 150 -10.40 21.97 6.74
CA THR A 150 -10.28 23.18 7.56
C THR A 150 -11.28 24.27 7.17
N SER A 151 -12.08 24.04 6.12
CA SER A 151 -13.15 24.94 5.69
C SER A 151 -14.48 24.58 6.36
N SER A 152 -15.06 25.52 7.10
CA SER A 152 -16.34 25.35 7.81
C SER A 152 -17.54 25.08 6.90
N SER A 153 -17.53 25.60 5.67
CA SER A 153 -18.51 25.30 4.63
C SER A 153 -18.11 24.13 3.72
N GLY A 154 -17.01 23.45 4.05
CA GLY A 154 -16.40 22.39 3.25
C GLY A 154 -17.07 21.03 3.43
N ALA A 155 -16.32 19.96 3.17
CA ALA A 155 -16.85 18.59 3.22
C ALA A 155 -17.39 18.22 4.62
N LEU A 156 -16.78 18.74 5.69
CA LEU A 156 -17.20 18.45 7.07
C LEU A 156 -18.55 19.08 7.47
N SER A 157 -19.14 19.93 6.63
CA SER A 157 -20.50 20.44 6.85
C SER A 157 -21.60 19.38 6.68
N LYS A 158 -21.30 18.25 6.03
CA LYS A 158 -22.23 17.13 5.84
C LYS A 158 -22.40 16.32 7.13
N SER A 159 -23.50 15.56 7.22
CA SER A 159 -23.72 14.65 8.34
C SER A 159 -22.73 13.49 8.33
N ASP A 160 -22.51 12.90 9.51
CA ASP A 160 -21.58 11.78 9.67
C ASP A 160 -21.99 10.57 8.83
N ASP A 161 -23.28 10.27 8.73
CA ASP A 161 -23.76 9.14 7.91
C ASP A 161 -23.38 9.31 6.43
N VAL A 162 -23.46 10.53 5.90
CA VAL A 162 -23.05 10.82 4.51
C VAL A 162 -21.55 10.66 4.35
N LEU A 163 -20.76 11.18 5.30
CA LEU A 163 -19.30 11.11 5.25
C LEU A 163 -18.78 9.68 5.45
N ILE A 164 -19.35 8.92 6.38
CA ILE A 164 -19.09 7.50 6.55
C ILE A 164 -19.43 6.75 5.26
N GLY A 165 -20.58 7.05 4.64
CA GLY A 165 -20.97 6.47 3.36
C GLY A 165 -19.93 6.74 2.26
N HIS A 166 -19.40 7.97 2.18
CA HIS A 166 -18.33 8.33 1.25
C HIS A 166 -17.02 7.60 1.54
N ILE A 167 -16.60 7.51 2.81
CA ILE A 167 -15.36 6.83 3.20
C ILE A 167 -15.49 5.33 2.92
N THR A 168 -16.59 4.70 3.29
CA THR A 168 -16.79 3.24 3.15
C THR A 168 -16.89 2.82 1.69
N ASN A 169 -17.66 3.55 0.87
CA ASN A 169 -17.96 3.14 -0.50
C ASN A 169 -17.09 3.82 -1.56
N GLY A 170 -16.24 4.76 -1.15
CA GLY A 170 -15.55 5.67 -2.05
C GLY A 170 -16.46 6.79 -2.54
N PHE A 171 -15.85 7.87 -3.02
CA PHE A 171 -16.56 9.08 -3.44
C PHE A 171 -15.87 9.79 -4.60
N GLN A 172 -16.63 10.15 -5.62
CA GLN A 172 -16.13 10.96 -6.73
C GLN A 172 -16.61 12.41 -6.56
N SER A 173 -15.73 13.29 -6.10
CA SER A 173 -16.01 14.73 -6.06
C SER A 173 -16.11 15.28 -7.50
N ALA A 174 -17.01 16.23 -7.70
CA ALA A 174 -17.10 16.97 -8.96
C ALA A 174 -15.77 17.69 -9.25
N GLY A 175 -15.25 17.54 -10.48
CA GLY A 175 -13.98 18.14 -10.88
C GLY A 175 -12.72 17.45 -10.34
N SER A 176 -12.84 16.41 -9.50
CA SER A 176 -11.68 15.61 -9.12
C SER A 176 -11.29 14.68 -10.27
N PRO A 177 -10.01 14.66 -10.70
CA PRO A 177 -9.55 13.66 -11.67
C PRO A 177 -9.63 12.25 -11.10
N MET A 178 -9.69 12.10 -9.77
CA MET A 178 -9.65 10.81 -9.10
C MET A 178 -10.80 10.62 -8.12
N ALA A 179 -11.39 9.42 -8.14
CA ALA A 179 -12.33 9.01 -7.10
C ALA A 179 -11.56 8.72 -5.81
N MET A 180 -12.07 9.20 -4.67
CA MET A 180 -11.69 8.67 -3.37
C MET A 180 -12.04 7.17 -3.34
N PRO A 181 -11.06 6.29 -3.09
CA PRO A 181 -11.27 4.85 -3.07
C PRO A 181 -12.10 4.41 -1.86
N PRO A 182 -12.84 3.28 -1.96
CA PRO A 182 -13.49 2.67 -0.80
C PRO A 182 -12.48 2.43 0.33
N ARG A 183 -12.86 2.81 1.55
CA ARG A 183 -12.06 2.71 2.77
C ARG A 183 -10.66 3.31 2.64
N GLY A 184 -10.52 4.37 1.83
CA GLY A 184 -9.23 4.99 1.56
C GLY A 184 -8.22 4.06 0.86
N GLY A 185 -8.70 3.00 0.21
CA GLY A 185 -7.87 1.99 -0.45
C GLY A 185 -7.32 0.91 0.49
N ASN A 186 -7.69 0.94 1.77
CA ASN A 186 -7.35 -0.10 2.72
C ASN A 186 -8.58 -0.98 3.00
N PRO A 187 -8.69 -2.16 2.37
CA PRO A 187 -9.85 -3.04 2.53
C PRO A 187 -9.96 -3.63 3.94
N ASN A 188 -8.91 -3.53 4.77
CA ASN A 188 -8.87 -4.10 6.11
C ASN A 188 -9.48 -3.19 7.19
N LEU A 189 -9.86 -1.95 6.86
CA LEU A 189 -10.50 -1.06 7.83
C LEU A 189 -11.89 -1.57 8.16
N SER A 190 -12.23 -1.71 9.44
CA SER A 190 -13.59 -2.02 9.87
C SER A 190 -14.52 -0.80 9.78
N ASP A 191 -15.82 -0.98 9.93
CA ASP A 191 -16.76 0.14 10.05
C ASP A 191 -16.47 0.99 11.31
N ALA A 192 -15.95 0.37 12.36
CA ALA A 192 -15.54 1.06 13.57
C ALA A 192 -14.32 1.96 13.32
N ASP A 193 -13.35 1.49 12.53
CA ASP A 193 -12.17 2.29 12.15
C ASP A 193 -12.56 3.51 11.32
N VAL A 194 -13.46 3.32 10.35
CA VAL A 194 -13.98 4.43 9.53
C VAL A 194 -14.63 5.50 10.40
N LYS A 195 -15.46 5.11 11.37
CA LYS A 195 -16.09 6.05 12.31
C LYS A 195 -15.07 6.74 13.21
N ALA A 196 -14.10 6.00 13.75
CA ALA A 196 -13.05 6.54 14.60
C ALA A 196 -12.16 7.55 13.86
N VAL A 197 -11.82 7.26 12.60
CA VAL A 197 -11.06 8.19 11.74
C VAL A 197 -11.87 9.44 11.41
N LEU A 198 -13.18 9.32 11.13
CA LEU A 198 -14.01 10.50 10.91
C LEU A 198 -14.07 11.40 12.15
N ALA A 199 -14.21 10.81 13.34
CA ALA A 199 -14.16 11.55 14.60
C ALA A 199 -12.83 12.29 14.77
N TYR A 200 -11.70 11.61 14.52
CA TYR A 200 -10.37 12.21 14.53
C TYR A 200 -10.23 13.38 13.54
N ILE A 201 -10.76 13.25 12.32
CA ILE A 201 -10.73 14.31 11.30
C ILE A 201 -11.50 15.54 11.79
N ARG A 202 -12.70 15.36 12.34
CA ARG A 202 -13.50 16.48 12.87
C ARG A 202 -12.80 17.19 14.02
N GLU A 203 -12.29 16.42 14.98
CA GLU A 203 -11.59 16.95 16.15
C GLU A 203 -10.31 17.73 15.75
N THR A 204 -9.58 17.21 14.77
CA THR A 204 -8.28 17.77 14.37
C THR A 204 -8.42 18.98 13.46
N PHE A 205 -9.34 18.92 12.48
CA PHE A 205 -9.42 19.89 11.38
C PHE A 205 -10.70 20.73 11.36
N GLY A 206 -11.81 20.24 11.93
CA GLY A 206 -13.14 20.86 11.87
C GLY A 206 -13.36 22.01 12.85
N LYS A 207 -12.38 22.92 12.97
CA LYS A 207 -12.43 24.10 13.84
C LYS A 207 -13.27 25.23 13.25
#